data_AF-A0A3D3VVY1-F1
#
_entry.id   AF-A0A3D3VVY1-F1
#
_cell.length_a   1.000
_cell.length_b   1.000
_cell.length_c   1.000
_cell.angle_alpha   90.00
_cell.angle_beta   90.00
_cell.angle_gamma   90.00
#
_symmetry.space_group_name_H-M   'P 1'
#
loop_
_entity.id
_entity.type
_entity.pdbx_description
1 polymer ?
#
loop_
_entity_poly.entity_id
_entity_poly.type
_entity_poly.pdbx_seq_one_letter_code
_entity_poly.pdbx_strand_id
1 'polypeptide(L)'
;MNERIERLRTESFEAPVTLDHERAEIITDFYRENNGKYSVPVTRALAFRTLCEKKSIYIGKDELVVGERGPLPKCVSTYPELNCHSLEDLEILDTRDKNPYRVSEKCKEVYRDKVIPYWRGRTMRDRIFADIGEEWKNTYAAGYFTEFMEQRAPGHTTLDGKFYSKGMEDFKKEIAEAISSLDFKNDPEATKRREQLKAMDIACDAVIIFAERHADLASRMAASESDPARKKELEKIASNCRRVPRRAPGDFWEALQMYWFMHLGTITELNGWDAMNPGHLDRYFYPFYARELENGTLSREWAKELLSAFWIKFNNHPAPPKVGVTAAESGTYNDFTNINLGGLLKDGTDGVNEISYMMLEVLDEIHLLQPQANIQLSRKNPDRFLKAALRVIRKGYGYPSIFNADTVIEQMIRAGKSVEDAREGGTSGCVETGAFGKEAYILTGYLNTPKIFELALNNGIDPVSGKRIGPETGDPSRFRTFDDLYGAFEKQLNHIVEIKVKGNQFIERMYADYAPAVFLSVLTDDCIKKGRDYNDGGPRYNTNYIQCVGIGTMTDSLSALKKHVFE
;
A
#
# COMPACT_ATOMS: atom_id res chain seq x y z
N MET A 1 2.06 -27.40 -10.17
CA MET A 1 3.29 -26.61 -10.05
C MET A 1 4.42 -27.32 -10.79
N ASN A 2 5.21 -26.61 -11.60
CA ASN A 2 6.39 -27.18 -12.29
C ASN A 2 7.65 -27.02 -11.41
N GLU A 3 8.77 -27.65 -11.83
CA GLU A 3 10.01 -27.64 -11.04
C GLU A 3 10.60 -26.24 -10.81
N ARG A 4 10.51 -25.33 -11.79
CA ARG A 4 11.00 -23.95 -11.65
C ARG A 4 10.25 -23.21 -10.54
N ILE A 5 8.93 -23.24 -10.60
CA ILE A 5 8.08 -22.56 -9.63
C ILE A 5 8.25 -23.17 -8.24
N GLU A 6 8.45 -24.49 -8.14
CA GLU A 6 8.75 -25.14 -6.86
C GLU A 6 10.06 -24.62 -6.24
N ARG A 7 11.12 -24.44 -7.04
CA ARG A 7 12.39 -23.86 -6.58
C ARG A 7 12.21 -22.41 -6.13
N LEU A 8 11.62 -21.55 -6.97
CA LEU A 8 11.36 -20.14 -6.63
C LEU A 8 10.51 -20.00 -5.36
N ARG A 9 9.47 -20.84 -5.21
CA ARG A 9 8.60 -20.86 -4.04
C ARG A 9 9.40 -21.23 -2.80
N THR A 10 10.25 -22.25 -2.89
CA THR A 10 11.07 -22.74 -1.77
C THR A 10 12.07 -21.67 -1.35
N GLU A 11 12.79 -21.07 -2.30
CA GLU A 11 13.72 -19.94 -2.05
C GLU A 11 12.99 -18.77 -1.36
N SER A 12 11.82 -18.39 -1.86
CA SER A 12 11.00 -17.32 -1.26
C SER A 12 10.53 -17.68 0.15
N PHE A 13 10.07 -18.90 0.38
CA PHE A 13 9.53 -19.33 1.67
C PHE A 13 10.63 -19.41 2.74
N GLU A 14 11.76 -20.04 2.42
CA GLU A 14 12.85 -20.32 3.35
C GLU A 14 13.75 -19.12 3.62
N ALA A 15 13.78 -18.12 2.73
CA ALA A 15 14.60 -16.94 2.93
C ALA A 15 14.27 -16.23 4.25
N PRO A 16 15.29 -15.90 5.09
CA PRO A 16 15.09 -15.12 6.29
C PRO A 16 14.71 -13.69 5.94
N VAL A 17 13.87 -13.06 6.77
CA VAL A 17 13.58 -11.64 6.65
C VAL A 17 14.73 -10.85 7.26
N THR A 18 15.37 -10.01 6.46
CA THR A 18 16.51 -9.18 6.88
C THR A 18 16.21 -7.70 6.63
N LEU A 19 16.93 -6.82 7.31
CA LEU A 19 16.83 -5.37 7.15
C LEU A 19 18.10 -4.84 6.47
N ASP A 20 17.92 -3.97 5.49
CA ASP A 20 19.02 -3.32 4.79
C ASP A 20 19.02 -1.79 4.89
N HIS A 21 20.24 -1.26 4.97
CA HIS A 21 20.54 0.15 5.19
C HIS A 21 20.66 0.96 3.89
N GLU A 22 20.84 0.32 2.73
CA GLU A 22 21.22 0.98 1.47
C GLU A 22 20.26 2.12 1.12
N ARG A 23 18.94 1.87 1.16
CA ARG A 23 17.93 2.90 0.87
C ARG A 23 18.08 4.10 1.81
N ALA A 24 18.20 3.84 3.11
CA ALA A 24 18.32 4.88 4.13
C ALA A 24 19.60 5.70 3.95
N GLU A 25 20.72 5.05 3.60
CA GLU A 25 21.99 5.72 3.32
C GLU A 25 21.91 6.61 2.07
N ILE A 26 21.41 6.08 0.95
CA ILE A 26 21.24 6.84 -0.31
C ILE A 26 20.38 8.08 -0.08
N ILE A 27 19.24 7.92 0.62
CA ILE A 27 18.33 9.03 0.92
C ILE A 27 18.99 10.03 1.88
N THR A 28 19.71 9.56 2.89
CA THR A 28 20.44 10.45 3.82
C THR A 28 21.46 11.32 3.07
N ASP A 29 22.28 10.70 2.21
CA ASP A 29 23.31 11.42 1.47
C ASP A 29 22.69 12.40 0.46
N PHE A 30 21.61 12.02 -0.23
CA PHE A 30 20.86 12.93 -1.10
C PHE A 30 20.35 14.16 -0.34
N TYR A 31 19.70 13.96 0.81
CA TYR A 31 19.09 15.07 1.56
C TYR A 31 20.15 15.97 2.22
N ARG A 32 21.27 15.42 2.70
CA ARG A 32 22.41 16.23 3.20
C ARG A 32 22.88 17.26 2.18
N GLU A 33 22.92 16.85 0.91
CA GLU A 33 23.37 17.71 -0.17
C GLU A 33 22.27 18.64 -0.69
N ASN A 34 20.99 18.23 -0.65
CA ASN A 34 19.93 18.89 -1.42
C ASN A 34 18.81 19.53 -0.59
N ASN A 35 18.80 19.35 0.73
CA ASN A 35 17.75 19.91 1.59
C ASN A 35 17.67 21.44 1.46
N GLY A 36 16.47 21.94 1.14
CA GLY A 36 16.21 23.38 0.94
C GLY A 36 16.63 23.95 -0.42
N LYS A 37 17.20 23.16 -1.34
CA LYS A 37 17.59 23.64 -2.68
C LYS A 37 16.45 23.70 -3.70
N TYR A 38 15.44 22.85 -3.54
CA TYR A 38 14.31 22.72 -4.47
C TYR A 38 12.99 22.81 -3.71
N SER A 39 11.88 22.96 -4.46
CA SER A 39 10.55 22.76 -3.91
C SER A 39 10.41 21.35 -3.32
N VAL A 40 9.51 21.17 -2.34
CA VAL A 40 9.34 19.86 -1.68
C VAL A 40 8.99 18.74 -2.67
N PRO A 41 8.03 18.90 -3.61
CA PRO A 41 7.75 17.87 -4.61
C PRO A 41 8.97 17.51 -5.44
N VAL A 42 9.72 18.50 -5.95
CA VAL A 42 10.91 18.24 -6.77
C VAL A 42 12.01 17.56 -5.94
N THR A 43 12.16 17.91 -4.67
CA THR A 43 13.07 17.23 -3.74
C THR A 43 12.70 15.75 -3.58
N ARG A 44 11.40 15.44 -3.39
CA ARG A 44 10.92 14.04 -3.32
C ARG A 44 11.19 13.28 -4.62
N ALA A 45 10.88 13.88 -5.77
CA ALA A 45 11.10 13.25 -7.07
C ALA A 45 12.58 12.98 -7.37
N LEU A 46 13.46 13.93 -7.07
CA LEU A 46 14.90 13.76 -7.22
C LEU A 46 15.48 12.72 -6.24
N ALA A 47 14.94 12.65 -5.02
CA ALA A 47 15.30 11.60 -4.06
C ALA A 47 14.90 10.21 -4.58
N PHE A 48 13.68 10.08 -5.11
CA PHE A 48 13.19 8.85 -5.74
C PHE A 48 14.04 8.47 -6.97
N ARG A 49 14.34 9.44 -7.84
CA ARG A 49 15.26 9.23 -8.97
C ARG A 49 16.63 8.75 -8.53
N THR A 50 17.20 9.35 -7.48
CA THR A 50 18.49 8.94 -6.92
C THR A 50 18.45 7.50 -6.40
N LEU A 51 17.34 7.08 -5.78
CA LEU A 51 17.13 5.68 -5.41
C LEU A 51 17.13 4.77 -6.63
N CYS A 52 16.34 5.08 -7.66
CA CYS A 52 16.28 4.30 -8.90
C CYS A 52 17.63 4.19 -9.62
N GLU A 53 18.45 5.24 -9.58
CA GLU A 53 19.79 5.29 -10.16
C GLU A 53 20.81 4.45 -9.38
N LYS A 54 20.73 4.44 -8.05
CA LYS A 54 21.81 3.93 -7.18
C LYS A 54 21.53 2.61 -6.48
N LYS A 55 20.27 2.32 -6.11
CA LYS A 55 19.97 1.12 -5.31
C LYS A 55 20.43 -0.15 -6.02
N SER A 56 20.79 -1.17 -5.25
CA SER A 56 21.07 -2.50 -5.77
C SER A 56 19.85 -3.06 -6.49
N ILE A 57 20.12 -3.77 -7.58
CA ILE A 57 19.11 -4.44 -8.41
C ILE A 57 19.42 -5.94 -8.47
N TYR A 58 18.38 -6.75 -8.59
CA TYR A 58 18.48 -8.21 -8.47
C TYR A 58 17.73 -8.91 -9.60
N ILE A 59 18.36 -9.95 -10.15
CA ILE A 59 17.76 -10.93 -11.06
C ILE A 59 18.19 -12.31 -10.56
N GLY A 60 17.23 -13.08 -10.06
CA GLY A 60 17.46 -14.43 -9.56
C GLY A 60 17.69 -15.45 -10.68
N LYS A 61 18.24 -16.61 -10.32
CA LYS A 61 18.61 -17.68 -11.27
C LYS A 61 17.43 -18.14 -12.13
N ASP A 62 16.27 -18.34 -11.52
CA ASP A 62 15.06 -18.87 -12.17
C ASP A 62 13.98 -17.80 -12.42
N GLU A 63 14.27 -16.51 -12.15
CA GLU A 63 13.25 -15.46 -12.24
C GLU A 63 12.82 -15.15 -13.67
N LEU A 64 11.52 -14.90 -13.84
CA LEU A 64 10.90 -14.46 -15.09
C LEU A 64 10.43 -13.01 -15.01
N VAL A 65 9.85 -12.60 -13.88
CA VAL A 65 9.55 -11.20 -13.56
C VAL A 65 10.61 -10.70 -12.59
N VAL A 66 11.23 -9.56 -12.89
CA VAL A 66 12.47 -9.13 -12.23
C VAL A 66 12.33 -7.81 -11.47
N GLY A 67 13.19 -7.65 -10.47
CA GLY A 67 13.24 -6.48 -9.59
C GLY A 67 12.78 -6.79 -8.17
N GLU A 68 13.42 -6.15 -7.20
CA GLU A 68 13.19 -6.31 -5.76
C GLU A 68 13.14 -4.95 -5.06
N ARG A 69 12.39 -4.86 -3.95
CA ARG A 69 12.28 -3.64 -3.15
C ARG A 69 13.62 -3.28 -2.49
N GLY A 70 14.26 -4.27 -1.86
CA GLY A 70 15.62 -4.18 -1.35
C GLY A 70 16.66 -4.75 -2.31
N PRO A 71 17.88 -5.07 -1.84
CA PRO A 71 18.94 -5.64 -2.67
C PRO A 71 18.71 -7.11 -3.02
N LEU A 72 17.87 -7.82 -2.26
CA LEU A 72 17.60 -9.26 -2.39
C LEU A 72 16.15 -9.56 -1.96
N PRO A 73 15.59 -10.73 -2.34
CA PRO A 73 14.34 -11.23 -1.78
C PRO A 73 14.34 -11.20 -0.24
N LYS A 74 13.24 -10.74 0.37
CA LYS A 74 13.04 -10.59 1.82
C LYS A 74 14.06 -9.71 2.56
N CYS A 75 14.84 -8.94 1.82
CA CYS A 75 15.74 -7.92 2.36
C CYS A 75 15.02 -6.57 2.33
N VAL A 76 14.63 -6.07 3.49
CA VAL A 76 13.62 -5.02 3.62
C VAL A 76 14.28 -3.65 3.83
N SER A 77 13.85 -2.66 3.06
CA SER A 77 14.32 -1.29 3.17
C SER A 77 13.66 -0.52 4.33
N THR A 78 14.33 0.53 4.78
CA THR A 78 13.84 1.45 5.82
C THR A 78 13.61 2.87 5.29
N TYR A 79 12.79 3.64 6.02
CA TYR A 79 12.23 4.93 5.56
C TYR A 79 12.47 6.02 6.60
N PRO A 80 13.73 6.43 6.81
CA PRO A 80 14.10 7.33 7.89
C PRO A 80 13.51 8.74 7.71
N GLU A 81 13.05 9.10 6.51
CA GLU A 81 12.29 10.34 6.30
C GLU A 81 10.91 10.34 6.99
N LEU A 82 10.33 9.16 7.23
CA LEU A 82 9.04 8.99 7.89
C LEU A 82 9.24 8.71 9.39
N ASN A 83 10.00 7.66 9.69
CA ASN A 83 10.38 7.27 11.03
C ASN A 83 11.82 6.74 11.04
N CYS A 84 12.66 7.34 11.87
CA CYS A 84 14.06 6.95 12.03
C CYS A 84 14.20 6.03 13.24
N HIS A 85 14.40 4.73 13.00
CA HIS A 85 14.68 3.75 14.05
C HIS A 85 15.94 4.13 14.85
N SER A 86 15.84 4.00 16.17
CA SER A 86 16.98 4.06 17.07
C SER A 86 17.80 2.76 17.02
N LEU A 87 19.00 2.74 17.62
CA LEU A 87 19.77 1.50 17.74
C LEU A 87 19.05 0.45 18.61
N GLU A 88 18.27 0.89 19.59
CA GLU A 88 17.42 0.02 20.41
C GLU A 88 16.30 -0.59 19.57
N ASP A 89 15.65 0.20 18.71
CA ASP A 89 14.64 -0.32 17.79
C ASP A 89 15.23 -1.39 16.85
N LEU A 90 16.44 -1.16 16.32
CA LEU A 90 17.13 -2.15 15.48
C LEU A 90 17.46 -3.44 16.25
N GLU A 91 17.83 -3.34 17.53
CA GLU A 91 18.08 -4.50 18.38
C GLU A 91 16.80 -5.27 18.69
N ILE A 92 15.70 -4.57 18.99
CA ILE A 92 14.38 -5.16 19.19
C ILE A 92 13.94 -5.89 17.91
N LEU A 93 14.14 -5.29 16.74
CA LEU A 93 13.79 -5.91 15.46
C LEU A 93 14.59 -7.19 15.19
N ASP A 94 15.88 -7.21 15.53
CA ASP A 94 16.76 -8.37 15.34
C ASP A 94 16.44 -9.54 16.29
N THR A 95 16.04 -9.22 17.52
CA THR A 95 15.93 -10.18 18.63
C THR A 95 14.50 -10.60 19.00
N ARG A 96 13.47 -9.86 18.60
CA ARG A 96 12.08 -10.16 18.98
C ARG A 96 11.62 -11.55 18.51
N ASP A 97 10.83 -12.21 19.36
CA ASP A 97 10.36 -13.58 19.11
C ASP A 97 9.47 -13.69 17.86
N LYS A 98 8.60 -12.70 17.65
CA LYS A 98 7.63 -12.69 16.56
C LYS A 98 8.10 -11.79 15.43
N ASN A 99 8.15 -12.36 14.23
CA ASN A 99 8.49 -11.65 13.00
C ASN A 99 9.82 -10.86 13.10
N PRO A 100 10.96 -11.48 13.47
CA PRO A 100 12.26 -10.80 13.57
C PRO A 100 12.81 -10.35 12.21
N TYR A 101 13.27 -9.12 12.12
CA TYR A 101 14.01 -8.61 10.96
C TYR A 101 15.48 -8.69 11.30
N ARG A 102 16.22 -9.63 10.70
CA ARG A 102 17.65 -9.77 11.02
C ARG A 102 18.42 -8.52 10.62
N VAL A 103 19.16 -7.94 11.56
CA VAL A 103 19.89 -6.69 11.36
C VAL A 103 21.39 -6.94 11.44
N SER A 104 22.11 -6.67 10.35
CA SER A 104 23.57 -6.80 10.35
C SER A 104 24.25 -5.69 11.16
N GLU A 105 25.45 -5.96 11.69
CA GLU A 105 26.25 -4.92 12.36
C GLU A 105 26.57 -3.75 11.43
N LYS A 106 26.79 -4.02 10.13
CA LYS A 106 26.97 -2.97 9.13
C LYS A 106 25.77 -2.03 9.04
N CYS A 107 24.55 -2.57 9.13
CA CYS A 107 23.35 -1.75 9.16
C CYS A 107 23.31 -0.88 10.42
N LYS A 108 23.63 -1.44 11.59
CA LYS A 108 23.68 -0.69 12.87
C LYS A 108 24.74 0.42 12.84
N GLU A 109 25.92 0.17 12.26
CA GLU A 109 26.98 1.17 12.05
C GLU A 109 26.51 2.33 11.18
N VAL A 110 25.92 2.05 10.01
CA VAL A 110 25.43 3.09 9.09
C VAL A 110 24.33 3.92 9.75
N TYR A 111 23.46 3.27 10.53
CA TYR A 111 22.44 3.98 11.31
C TYR A 111 23.06 4.93 12.35
N ARG A 112 24.03 4.44 13.12
CA ARG A 112 24.73 5.21 14.14
C ARG A 112 25.46 6.43 13.55
N ASP A 113 26.17 6.22 12.45
CA ASP A 113 27.14 7.19 11.94
C ASP A 113 26.55 8.14 10.89
N LYS A 114 25.52 7.70 10.15
CA LYS A 114 24.93 8.48 9.05
C LYS A 114 23.45 8.80 9.25
N VAL A 115 22.61 7.78 9.44
CA VAL A 115 21.15 7.95 9.35
C VAL A 115 20.60 8.71 10.57
N ILE A 116 20.84 8.22 11.78
CA ILE A 116 20.33 8.82 13.03
C ILE A 116 20.80 10.28 13.20
N PRO A 117 22.09 10.62 13.01
CA PRO A 117 22.56 12.00 13.15
C PRO A 117 21.89 13.00 12.20
N TYR A 118 21.42 12.53 11.04
CA TYR A 118 20.75 13.40 10.07
C TYR A 118 19.23 13.49 10.29
N TRP A 119 18.57 12.36 10.52
CA TRP A 119 17.11 12.27 10.50
C TRP A 119 16.44 12.56 11.83
N ARG A 120 17.13 12.37 12.95
CA ARG A 120 16.56 12.65 14.27
C ARG A 120 16.15 14.12 14.40
N GLY A 121 14.89 14.36 14.77
CA GLY A 121 14.30 15.70 14.82
C GLY A 121 13.85 16.25 13.46
N ARG A 122 13.93 15.45 12.39
CA ARG A 122 13.55 15.87 11.01
C ARG A 122 12.52 14.97 10.36
N THR A 123 12.29 13.78 10.91
CA THR A 123 11.34 12.80 10.38
C THR A 123 9.92 13.32 10.39
N MET A 124 9.04 12.73 9.58
CA MET A 124 7.62 13.03 9.65
C MET A 124 7.06 12.78 11.05
N ARG A 125 7.44 11.68 11.68
CA ARG A 125 7.05 11.36 13.06
C ARG A 125 7.49 12.44 14.05
N ASP A 126 8.74 12.89 13.98
CA ASP A 126 9.26 13.93 14.88
C ASP A 126 8.48 15.24 14.72
N ARG A 127 8.16 15.63 13.48
CA ARG A 127 7.36 16.82 13.18
C ARG A 127 5.95 16.71 13.75
N ILE A 128 5.29 15.57 13.52
CA ILE A 128 3.93 15.33 14.03
C ILE A 128 3.93 15.41 15.56
N PHE A 129 4.81 14.67 16.23
CA PHE A 129 4.79 14.58 17.69
C PHE A 129 5.37 15.81 18.39
N ALA A 130 6.14 16.66 17.72
CA ALA A 130 6.55 17.95 18.27
C ALA A 130 5.35 18.88 18.48
N ASP A 131 4.45 18.95 17.48
CA ASP A 131 3.44 20.00 17.41
C ASP A 131 2.00 19.52 17.66
N ILE A 132 1.73 18.21 17.60
CA ILE A 132 0.39 17.69 17.89
C ILE A 132 0.01 17.95 19.35
N GLY A 133 -1.25 18.33 19.57
CA GLY A 133 -1.75 18.79 20.86
C GLY A 133 -1.61 17.76 21.99
N GLU A 134 -1.42 18.26 23.22
CA GLU A 134 -1.21 17.42 24.40
C GLU A 134 -2.43 16.55 24.75
N GLU A 135 -3.65 17.05 24.51
CA GLU A 135 -4.89 16.28 24.64
C GLU A 135 -4.89 15.04 23.72
N TRP A 136 -4.46 15.21 22.47
CA TRP A 136 -4.32 14.11 21.52
C TRP A 136 -3.28 13.10 21.99
N LYS A 137 -2.10 13.57 22.43
CA LYS A 137 -1.00 12.71 22.92
C LYS A 137 -1.43 11.87 24.12
N ASN A 138 -2.11 12.48 25.09
CA ASN A 138 -2.60 11.76 26.26
C ASN A 138 -3.66 10.72 25.89
N THR A 139 -4.56 11.05 24.96
CA THR A 139 -5.61 10.14 24.51
C THR A 139 -5.03 8.95 23.71
N TYR A 140 -4.05 9.21 22.84
CA TYR A 140 -3.27 8.19 22.14
C TYR A 140 -2.51 7.29 23.11
N ALA A 141 -1.76 7.87 24.06
CA ALA A 141 -0.97 7.13 25.04
C ALA A 141 -1.83 6.25 25.95
N ALA A 142 -3.09 6.64 26.20
CA ALA A 142 -4.05 5.86 26.95
C ALA A 142 -4.77 4.77 26.11
N GLY A 143 -4.49 4.65 24.82
CA GLY A 143 -4.98 3.55 23.98
C GLY A 143 -6.43 3.66 23.52
N TYR A 144 -6.97 4.89 23.44
CA TYR A 144 -8.32 5.14 22.91
C TYR A 144 -8.38 5.08 21.38
N PHE A 145 -7.28 5.43 20.71
CA PHE A 145 -7.10 5.25 19.28
C PHE A 145 -5.62 5.01 18.92
N THR A 146 -5.36 4.57 17.70
CA THR A 146 -4.01 4.50 17.11
C THR A 146 -3.78 5.58 16.05
N GLU A 147 -2.55 5.70 15.55
CA GLU A 147 -2.17 6.64 14.49
C GLU A 147 -1.41 5.91 13.39
N PHE A 148 -2.07 5.68 12.25
CA PHE A 148 -1.50 4.91 11.16
C PHE A 148 -0.29 5.61 10.52
N MET A 149 -0.29 6.95 10.50
CA MET A 149 0.72 7.70 9.78
C MET A 149 1.95 8.07 10.63
N GLU A 150 2.13 7.47 11.83
CA GLU A 150 3.28 7.71 12.70
C GLU A 150 4.59 7.08 12.18
N GLN A 151 4.50 5.93 11.49
CA GLN A 151 5.66 5.16 10.99
C GLN A 151 5.59 4.89 9.48
N ARG A 152 4.42 5.11 8.86
CA ARG A 152 4.14 4.85 7.45
C ARG A 152 3.48 6.07 6.82
N ALA A 153 3.64 6.23 5.51
CA ALA A 153 2.90 7.23 4.75
C ALA A 153 1.42 6.80 4.60
N PRO A 154 0.48 7.73 4.34
CA PRO A 154 -0.94 7.41 4.18
C PRO A 154 -1.19 6.17 3.33
N GLY A 155 -0.64 6.13 2.11
CA GLY A 155 -0.72 4.95 1.24
C GLY A 155 -2.17 4.48 1.08
N HIS A 156 -2.39 3.19 1.34
CA HIS A 156 -3.69 2.51 1.31
C HIS A 156 -4.48 2.87 0.05
N THR A 157 -4.00 2.32 -1.07
CA THR A 157 -4.58 2.58 -2.37
C THR A 157 -4.32 1.44 -3.33
N THR A 158 -4.99 1.49 -4.48
CA THR A 158 -5.00 0.43 -5.48
C THR A 158 -4.77 1.00 -6.86
N LEU A 159 -3.94 0.32 -7.65
CA LEU A 159 -3.69 0.62 -9.05
C LEU A 159 -4.86 0.17 -9.94
N ASP A 160 -5.01 0.83 -11.09
CA ASP A 160 -5.98 0.44 -12.12
C ASP A 160 -5.31 0.09 -13.46
N GLY A 161 -6.11 -0.01 -14.53
CA GLY A 161 -5.66 -0.52 -15.82
C GLY A 161 -4.93 0.49 -16.72
N LYS A 162 -4.73 1.75 -16.33
CA LYS A 162 -4.32 2.80 -17.30
C LYS A 162 -2.93 2.60 -17.90
N PHE A 163 -1.96 2.11 -17.11
CA PHE A 163 -0.58 1.93 -17.59
C PHE A 163 -0.39 0.66 -18.43
N TYR A 164 -1.45 -0.12 -18.69
CA TYR A 164 -1.40 -1.18 -19.70
C TYR A 164 -1.68 -0.65 -21.11
N SER A 165 -2.26 0.55 -21.24
CA SER A 165 -2.50 1.22 -22.53
C SER A 165 -1.57 2.42 -22.79
N LYS A 166 -0.86 2.92 -21.77
CA LYS A 166 0.11 4.02 -21.88
C LYS A 166 1.39 3.74 -21.11
N GLY A 167 2.53 4.17 -21.68
CA GLY A 167 3.82 4.13 -20.99
C GLY A 167 4.14 5.43 -20.27
N MET A 168 5.24 5.45 -19.53
CA MET A 168 5.73 6.67 -18.87
C MET A 168 5.97 7.81 -19.86
N GLU A 169 6.42 7.52 -21.09
CA GLU A 169 6.59 8.55 -22.13
C GLU A 169 5.26 9.25 -22.50
N ASP A 170 4.13 8.55 -22.37
CA ASP A 170 2.81 9.13 -22.64
C ASP A 170 2.32 9.97 -21.46
N PHE A 171 2.54 9.51 -20.22
CA PHE A 171 2.30 10.33 -19.03
C PHE A 171 3.13 11.63 -19.04
N LYS A 172 4.39 11.57 -19.49
CA LYS A 172 5.22 12.78 -19.64
C LYS A 172 4.63 13.78 -20.64
N LYS A 173 3.99 13.31 -21.71
CA LYS A 173 3.26 14.20 -22.65
C LYS A 173 2.05 14.83 -21.97
N GLU A 174 1.24 14.06 -21.26
CA GLU A 174 0.10 14.58 -20.49
C GLU A 174 0.55 15.63 -19.44
N ILE A 175 1.69 15.40 -18.79
CA ILE A 175 2.29 16.34 -17.83
C ILE A 175 2.76 17.62 -18.53
N ALA A 176 3.44 17.51 -19.68
CA ALA A 176 3.90 18.66 -20.45
C ALA A 176 2.71 19.53 -20.94
N GLU A 177 1.63 18.87 -21.40
CA GLU A 177 0.38 19.52 -21.77
C GLU A 177 -0.23 20.24 -20.56
N ALA A 178 -0.33 19.58 -19.40
CA ALA A 178 -0.84 20.18 -18.17
C ALA A 178 -0.02 21.41 -17.76
N ILE A 179 1.32 21.35 -17.82
CA ILE A 179 2.21 22.49 -17.54
C ILE A 179 1.93 23.65 -18.51
N SER A 180 1.79 23.36 -19.79
CA SER A 180 1.54 24.38 -20.82
C SER A 180 0.19 25.08 -20.66
N SER A 181 -0.77 24.41 -20.02
CA SER A 181 -2.12 24.92 -19.79
C SER A 181 -2.27 25.77 -18.51
N LEU A 182 -1.21 25.92 -17.71
CA LEU A 182 -1.27 26.68 -16.45
C LEU A 182 -1.46 28.19 -16.69
N ASP A 183 -2.46 28.77 -16.01
CA ASP A 183 -2.71 30.22 -16.03
C ASP A 183 -1.92 30.94 -14.94
N PHE A 184 -0.66 31.28 -15.23
CA PHE A 184 0.19 32.03 -14.29
C PHE A 184 -0.30 33.46 -14.00
N LYS A 185 -1.26 33.99 -14.76
CA LYS A 185 -1.77 35.35 -14.58
C LYS A 185 -2.89 35.39 -13.54
N ASN A 186 -3.81 34.42 -13.57
CA ASN A 186 -5.02 34.46 -12.73
C ASN A 186 -5.12 33.32 -11.70
N ASP A 187 -4.32 32.26 -11.79
CA ASP A 187 -4.29 31.18 -10.80
C ASP A 187 -3.13 31.38 -9.80
N PRO A 188 -3.39 31.78 -8.54
CA PRO A 188 -2.34 31.99 -7.55
C PRO A 188 -1.58 30.70 -7.20
N GLU A 189 -2.17 29.52 -7.45
CA GLU A 189 -1.54 28.23 -7.21
C GLU A 189 -0.75 27.71 -8.43
N ALA A 190 -0.76 28.42 -9.58
CA ALA A 190 -0.12 27.96 -10.81
C ALA A 190 1.36 27.58 -10.61
N THR A 191 2.11 28.37 -9.83
CA THR A 191 3.51 28.07 -9.51
C THR A 191 3.65 26.79 -8.70
N LYS A 192 2.81 26.57 -7.67
CA LYS A 192 2.80 25.34 -6.88
C LYS A 192 2.47 24.12 -7.75
N ARG A 193 1.46 24.25 -8.62
CA ARG A 193 1.05 23.21 -9.56
C ARG A 193 2.14 22.86 -10.57
N ARG A 194 2.85 23.86 -11.09
CA ARG A 194 4.01 23.64 -11.98
C ARG A 194 5.10 22.82 -11.27
N GLU A 195 5.41 23.12 -10.01
CA GLU A 195 6.42 22.36 -9.26
C GLU A 195 6.00 20.92 -9.01
N GLN A 196 4.72 20.67 -8.74
CA GLN A 196 4.20 19.30 -8.63
C GLN A 196 4.29 18.55 -9.96
N LEU A 197 3.87 19.18 -11.07
CA LEU A 197 3.93 18.57 -12.41
C LEU A 197 5.38 18.29 -12.85
N LYS A 198 6.30 19.21 -12.57
CA LYS A 198 7.73 19.01 -12.78
C LYS A 198 8.27 17.81 -11.98
N ALA A 199 7.82 17.66 -10.74
CA ALA A 199 8.18 16.51 -9.92
C ALA A 199 7.67 15.20 -10.52
N MET A 200 6.41 15.18 -11.00
CA MET A 200 5.81 14.02 -11.69
C MET A 200 6.61 13.61 -12.94
N ASP A 201 7.07 14.58 -13.74
CA ASP A 201 7.92 14.34 -14.92
C ASP A 201 9.23 13.63 -14.55
N ILE A 202 9.91 14.11 -13.49
CA ILE A 202 11.14 13.51 -12.95
C ILE A 202 10.88 12.09 -12.44
N ALA A 203 9.75 11.85 -11.79
CA ALA A 203 9.38 10.53 -11.29
C ALA A 203 9.13 9.52 -12.42
N CYS A 204 8.59 9.96 -13.56
CA CYS A 204 8.48 9.13 -14.76
C CYS A 204 9.88 8.68 -15.26
N ASP A 205 10.85 9.60 -15.30
CA ASP A 205 12.23 9.25 -15.68
C ASP A 205 12.87 8.28 -14.70
N ALA A 206 12.63 8.46 -13.39
CA ALA A 206 13.17 7.59 -12.35
C ALA A 206 12.84 6.11 -12.57
N VAL A 207 11.57 5.80 -12.83
CA VAL A 207 11.14 4.40 -13.02
C VAL A 207 11.61 3.83 -14.38
N ILE A 208 11.75 4.66 -15.41
CA ILE A 208 12.38 4.25 -16.68
C ILE A 208 13.84 3.86 -16.45
N ILE A 209 14.61 4.70 -15.75
CA ILE A 209 16.01 4.42 -15.41
C ILE A 209 16.13 3.11 -14.63
N PHE A 210 15.23 2.89 -13.66
CA PHE A 210 15.22 1.67 -12.88
C PHE A 210 15.05 0.43 -13.76
N ALA A 211 14.12 0.45 -14.71
CA ALA A 211 13.91 -0.66 -15.65
C ALA A 211 15.09 -0.84 -16.62
N GLU A 212 15.68 0.24 -17.12
CA GLU A 212 16.86 0.17 -18.01
C GLU A 212 18.06 -0.47 -17.33
N ARG A 213 18.29 -0.18 -16.04
CA ARG A 213 19.33 -0.85 -15.26
C ARG A 213 19.09 -2.37 -15.16
N HIS A 214 17.83 -2.81 -15.04
CA HIS A 214 17.50 -4.24 -15.08
C HIS A 214 17.71 -4.83 -16.47
N ALA A 215 17.39 -4.10 -17.53
CA ALA A 215 17.64 -4.55 -18.90
C ALA A 215 19.13 -4.75 -19.18
N ASP A 216 19.97 -3.84 -18.69
CA ASP A 216 21.42 -3.92 -18.84
C ASP A 216 22.02 -5.07 -18.01
N LEU A 217 21.51 -5.29 -16.79
CA LEU A 217 21.91 -6.44 -15.98
C LEU A 217 21.53 -7.76 -16.66
N ALA A 218 20.29 -7.89 -17.13
CA ALA A 218 19.82 -9.07 -17.85
C ALA A 218 20.64 -9.32 -19.13
N SER A 219 20.97 -8.26 -19.88
CA SER A 219 21.82 -8.36 -21.09
C SER A 219 23.23 -8.88 -20.75
N ARG A 220 23.83 -8.40 -19.66
CA ARG A 220 25.15 -8.89 -19.19
C ARG A 220 25.09 -10.35 -18.76
N MET A 221 24.06 -10.72 -18.00
CA MET A 221 23.84 -12.10 -17.56
C MET A 221 23.66 -13.04 -18.77
N ALA A 222 22.86 -12.65 -19.76
CA ALA A 222 22.64 -13.41 -20.99
C ALA A 222 23.93 -13.65 -21.79
N ALA A 223 24.84 -12.66 -21.81
CA ALA A 223 26.11 -12.77 -22.52
C ALA A 223 27.04 -13.84 -21.92
N SER A 224 26.96 -14.08 -20.60
CA SER A 224 27.73 -15.09 -19.89
C SER A 224 26.96 -16.38 -19.59
N GLU A 225 25.68 -16.47 -19.98
CA GLU A 225 24.85 -17.64 -19.70
C GLU A 225 25.16 -18.79 -20.66
N SER A 226 25.35 -19.97 -20.08
CA SER A 226 25.71 -21.20 -20.79
C SER A 226 24.50 -22.02 -21.19
N ASP A 227 23.42 -21.99 -20.40
CA ASP A 227 22.17 -22.65 -20.74
C ASP A 227 21.41 -21.87 -21.82
N PRO A 228 21.21 -22.42 -23.03
CA PRO A 228 20.51 -21.73 -24.11
C PRO A 228 19.07 -21.31 -23.75
N ALA A 229 18.38 -22.10 -22.92
CA ALA A 229 17.02 -21.78 -22.50
C ALA A 229 17.02 -20.55 -21.59
N ARG A 230 17.86 -20.56 -20.53
CA ARG A 230 17.98 -19.43 -19.63
C ARG A 230 18.50 -18.17 -20.32
N LYS A 231 19.45 -18.32 -21.26
CA LYS A 231 19.95 -17.20 -22.05
C LYS A 231 18.83 -16.50 -22.82
N LYS A 232 17.97 -17.26 -23.50
CA LYS A 232 16.81 -16.72 -24.24
C LYS A 232 15.84 -15.99 -23.31
N GLU A 233 15.63 -16.50 -22.10
CA GLU A 233 14.82 -15.83 -21.09
C GLU A 233 15.43 -14.51 -20.63
N LEU A 234 16.73 -14.47 -20.35
CA LEU A 234 17.43 -13.25 -19.97
C LEU A 234 17.41 -12.20 -21.09
N GLU A 235 17.56 -12.62 -22.35
CA GLU A 235 17.38 -11.75 -23.52
C GLU A 235 15.96 -11.20 -23.61
N LYS A 236 14.94 -12.03 -23.33
CA LYS A 236 13.54 -11.58 -23.28
C LYS A 236 13.27 -10.64 -22.10
N ILE A 237 13.80 -10.92 -20.91
CA ILE A 237 13.75 -10.01 -19.75
C ILE A 237 14.39 -8.66 -20.10
N ALA A 238 15.56 -8.67 -20.74
CA ALA A 238 16.21 -7.45 -21.19
C ALA A 238 15.33 -6.65 -22.17
N SER A 239 14.72 -7.33 -23.15
CA SER A 239 13.78 -6.72 -24.08
C SER A 239 12.56 -6.13 -23.38
N ASN A 240 11.95 -6.88 -22.45
CA ASN A 240 10.79 -6.43 -21.69
C ASN A 240 11.12 -5.17 -20.89
N CYS A 241 12.22 -5.17 -20.14
CA CYS A 241 12.65 -4.03 -19.32
C CYS A 241 13.10 -2.80 -20.14
N ARG A 242 13.54 -2.96 -21.40
CA ARG A 242 13.76 -1.80 -22.30
C ARG A 242 12.45 -1.20 -22.79
N ARG A 243 11.40 -2.01 -22.91
CA ARG A 243 10.09 -1.55 -23.36
C ARG A 243 9.29 -0.95 -22.22
N VAL A 244 9.06 -1.70 -21.15
CA VAL A 244 8.22 -1.30 -20.01
C VAL A 244 9.11 -0.87 -18.84
N PRO A 245 8.81 0.25 -18.16
CA PRO A 245 7.57 1.02 -18.24
C PRO A 245 7.61 2.21 -19.21
N ARG A 246 8.69 2.39 -19.96
CA ARG A 246 8.86 3.51 -20.92
C ARG A 246 7.67 3.62 -21.89
N ARG A 247 7.24 2.48 -22.44
CA ARG A 247 6.11 2.32 -23.36
C ARG A 247 5.09 1.33 -22.80
N ALA A 248 3.86 1.37 -23.31
CA ALA A 248 2.83 0.40 -22.96
C ALA A 248 3.25 -1.05 -23.30
N PRO A 249 2.87 -2.05 -22.47
CA PRO A 249 3.17 -3.45 -22.75
C PRO A 249 2.53 -3.90 -24.08
N GLY A 250 3.22 -4.77 -24.80
CA GLY A 250 2.79 -5.36 -26.06
C GLY A 250 2.42 -6.84 -25.95
N ASP A 251 2.82 -7.51 -24.87
CA ASP A 251 2.52 -8.92 -24.60
C ASP A 251 2.25 -9.19 -23.11
N PHE A 252 1.88 -10.42 -22.77
CA PHE A 252 1.49 -10.86 -21.44
C PHE A 252 2.64 -10.75 -20.43
N TRP A 253 3.87 -11.09 -20.84
CA TRP A 253 5.05 -11.00 -19.97
C TRP A 253 5.43 -9.55 -19.69
N GLU A 254 5.36 -8.69 -20.70
CA GLU A 254 5.53 -7.25 -20.55
C GLU A 254 4.45 -6.64 -19.65
N ALA A 255 3.20 -7.12 -19.70
CA ALA A 255 2.14 -6.64 -18.81
C ALA A 255 2.41 -6.96 -17.33
N LEU A 256 2.89 -8.18 -17.04
CA LEU A 256 3.33 -8.59 -15.70
C LEU A 256 4.48 -7.71 -15.20
N GLN A 257 5.50 -7.52 -16.04
CA GLN A 257 6.67 -6.70 -15.69
C GLN A 257 6.32 -5.21 -15.54
N MET A 258 5.40 -4.69 -16.37
CA MET A 258 4.89 -3.32 -16.28
C MET A 258 4.26 -3.06 -14.91
N TYR A 259 3.31 -3.91 -14.50
CA TYR A 259 2.71 -3.80 -13.16
C TYR A 259 3.78 -3.83 -12.07
N TRP A 260 4.72 -4.79 -12.17
CA TRP A 260 5.73 -4.99 -11.15
C TRP A 260 6.62 -3.76 -10.96
N PHE A 261 6.99 -3.07 -12.04
CA PHE A 261 7.73 -1.81 -11.93
C PHE A 261 6.90 -0.66 -11.36
N MET A 262 5.60 -0.58 -11.64
CA MET A 262 4.72 0.41 -11.02
C MET A 262 4.59 0.16 -9.51
N HIS A 263 4.35 -1.09 -9.11
CA HIS A 263 4.33 -1.52 -7.72
C HIS A 263 5.66 -1.17 -7.02
N LEU A 264 6.80 -1.61 -7.56
CA LEU A 264 8.12 -1.31 -7.01
C LEU A 264 8.39 0.19 -6.89
N GLY A 265 8.05 0.99 -7.91
CA GLY A 265 8.24 2.43 -7.90
C GLY A 265 7.50 3.09 -6.73
N THR A 266 6.21 2.79 -6.59
CA THR A 266 5.37 3.36 -5.51
C THR A 266 5.86 2.98 -4.12
N ILE A 267 6.20 1.71 -3.90
CA ILE A 267 6.63 1.23 -2.58
C ILE A 267 8.08 1.60 -2.27
N THR A 268 8.89 1.99 -3.27
CA THR A 268 10.26 2.49 -3.09
C THR A 268 10.26 3.99 -2.75
N GLU A 269 9.38 4.75 -3.41
CA GLU A 269 9.18 6.18 -3.17
C GLU A 269 8.86 6.47 -1.70
N LEU A 270 7.84 5.78 -1.16
CA LEU A 270 7.38 5.93 0.22
C LEU A 270 6.93 4.59 0.80
N ASN A 271 6.95 4.48 2.12
CA ASN A 271 6.38 3.34 2.84
C ASN A 271 4.90 3.59 3.12
N GLY A 272 4.06 3.55 2.08
CA GLY A 272 2.60 3.63 2.24
C GLY A 272 2.04 2.40 2.96
N TRP A 273 0.89 2.54 3.61
CA TRP A 273 0.10 1.39 4.07
C TRP A 273 -0.30 0.48 2.92
N ASP A 274 -0.35 -0.82 3.23
CA ASP A 274 -0.79 -1.91 2.36
C ASP A 274 -0.03 -2.03 1.04
N ALA A 275 1.28 -1.78 1.10
CA ALA A 275 2.18 -1.74 -0.04
C ALA A 275 1.60 -0.88 -1.18
N MET A 276 1.20 -1.55 -2.25
CA MET A 276 0.41 -1.00 -3.34
C MET A 276 -0.50 -2.12 -3.85
N ASN A 277 -1.81 -1.93 -3.73
CA ASN A 277 -2.75 -2.98 -4.09
C ASN A 277 -2.89 -3.07 -5.63
N PRO A 278 -2.94 -4.29 -6.18
CA PRO A 278 -2.95 -4.51 -7.62
C PRO A 278 -4.29 -4.27 -8.33
N GLY A 279 -5.40 -4.35 -7.60
CA GLY A 279 -6.74 -4.28 -8.18
C GLY A 279 -7.10 -5.54 -8.96
N HIS A 280 -7.76 -5.36 -10.12
CA HIS A 280 -8.30 -6.44 -10.96
C HIS A 280 -7.30 -6.92 -12.02
N LEU A 281 -6.17 -7.51 -11.58
CA LEU A 281 -5.13 -7.99 -12.51
C LEU A 281 -5.65 -9.01 -13.53
N ASP A 282 -6.63 -9.83 -13.14
CA ASP A 282 -7.25 -10.78 -14.06
C ASP A 282 -7.91 -10.09 -15.25
N ARG A 283 -8.55 -8.93 -15.05
CA ARG A 283 -9.13 -8.13 -16.13
C ARG A 283 -8.06 -7.43 -16.96
N TYR A 284 -7.01 -6.92 -16.32
CA TYR A 284 -5.96 -6.17 -17.02
C TYR A 284 -5.05 -7.05 -17.87
N PHE A 285 -4.78 -8.28 -17.42
CA PHE A 285 -3.92 -9.21 -18.15
C PHE A 285 -4.67 -10.00 -19.23
N TYR A 286 -6.00 -10.16 -19.10
CA TYR A 286 -6.79 -10.98 -20.02
C TYR A 286 -6.68 -10.57 -21.50
N PRO A 287 -6.69 -9.28 -21.90
CA PRO A 287 -6.54 -8.89 -23.30
C PRO A 287 -5.20 -9.33 -23.92
N PHE A 288 -4.12 -9.34 -23.15
CA PHE A 288 -2.80 -9.82 -23.60
C PHE A 288 -2.82 -11.34 -23.74
N TYR A 289 -3.32 -12.04 -22.72
CA TYR A 289 -3.43 -13.50 -22.71
C TYR A 289 -4.27 -14.01 -23.88
N ALA A 290 -5.48 -13.48 -24.08
CA ALA A 290 -6.39 -13.95 -25.12
C ALA A 290 -5.81 -13.76 -26.53
N ARG A 291 -5.22 -12.59 -26.80
CA ARG A 291 -4.59 -12.29 -28.08
C ARG A 291 -3.42 -13.23 -28.39
N GLU A 292 -2.55 -13.47 -27.42
CA GLU A 292 -1.38 -14.32 -27.65
C GLU A 292 -1.72 -15.81 -27.71
N LEU A 293 -2.76 -16.22 -26.98
CA LEU A 293 -3.31 -17.58 -27.09
C LEU A 293 -3.87 -17.82 -28.50
N GLU A 294 -4.63 -16.87 -29.04
CA GLU A 294 -5.17 -16.93 -30.41
C GLU A 294 -4.07 -16.95 -31.47
N ASN A 295 -3.02 -16.14 -31.28
CA ASN A 295 -1.87 -16.11 -32.18
C ASN A 295 -0.91 -17.31 -32.04
N GLY A 296 -1.13 -18.19 -31.05
CA GLY A 296 -0.24 -19.31 -30.76
C GLY A 296 1.14 -18.90 -30.22
N THR A 297 1.30 -17.67 -29.73
CA THR A 297 2.57 -17.17 -29.15
C THR A 297 2.66 -17.40 -27.65
N LEU A 298 1.55 -17.75 -27.00
CA LEU A 298 1.45 -18.06 -25.58
C LEU A 298 0.60 -19.32 -25.38
N SER A 299 1.06 -20.25 -24.54
CA SER A 299 0.23 -21.35 -24.06
C SER A 299 -0.35 -21.04 -22.69
N ARG A 300 -1.44 -21.72 -22.30
CA ARG A 300 -2.02 -21.59 -20.95
C ARG A 300 -1.03 -21.99 -19.87
N GLU A 301 -0.27 -23.06 -20.11
CA GLU A 301 0.74 -23.58 -19.18
C GLU A 301 1.85 -22.54 -18.96
N TRP A 302 2.32 -21.92 -20.04
CA TRP A 302 3.35 -20.88 -19.96
C TRP A 302 2.82 -19.61 -19.28
N ALA A 303 1.58 -19.20 -19.57
CA ALA A 303 0.93 -18.08 -18.88
C ALA A 303 0.80 -18.34 -17.37
N LYS A 304 0.42 -19.56 -16.97
CA LYS A 304 0.31 -19.94 -15.56
C LYS A 304 1.68 -19.96 -14.88
N GLU A 305 2.73 -20.41 -15.56
CA GLU A 305 4.10 -20.34 -15.04
C GLU A 305 4.56 -18.89 -14.82
N LEU A 306 4.34 -18.00 -15.80
CA LEU A 306 4.62 -16.58 -15.67
C LEU A 306 3.85 -15.95 -14.50
N LEU A 307 2.55 -16.25 -14.38
CA LEU A 307 1.72 -15.81 -13.26
C LEU A 307 2.23 -16.33 -11.91
N SER A 308 2.71 -17.57 -11.87
CA SER A 308 3.25 -18.19 -10.66
C SER A 308 4.55 -17.52 -10.23
N ALA A 309 5.47 -17.28 -11.16
CA ALA A 309 6.71 -16.55 -10.90
C ALA A 309 6.41 -15.13 -10.41
N PHE A 310 5.46 -14.44 -11.05
CA PHE A 310 4.96 -13.13 -10.63
C PHE A 310 4.35 -13.14 -9.23
N TRP A 311 3.54 -14.14 -8.89
CA TRP A 311 2.90 -14.29 -7.58
C TRP A 311 3.93 -14.40 -6.46
N ILE A 312 5.01 -15.16 -6.67
CA ILE A 312 6.09 -15.35 -5.70
C ILE A 312 6.79 -14.03 -5.36
N LYS A 313 6.86 -13.09 -6.31
CA LYS A 313 7.52 -11.80 -6.11
C LYS A 313 6.94 -11.00 -4.96
N PHE A 314 5.62 -11.03 -4.73
CA PHE A 314 5.03 -10.33 -3.59
C PHE A 314 5.45 -10.93 -2.24
N ASN A 315 5.61 -12.26 -2.16
CA ASN A 315 6.07 -12.91 -0.94
C ASN A 315 7.53 -12.57 -0.61
N ASN A 316 8.31 -12.16 -1.61
CA ASN A 316 9.65 -11.62 -1.41
C ASN A 316 9.64 -10.23 -0.75
N HIS A 317 8.50 -9.55 -0.63
CA HIS A 317 8.38 -8.20 -0.06
C HIS A 317 7.58 -8.19 1.24
N PRO A 318 8.22 -8.55 2.38
CA PRO A 318 7.65 -8.28 3.68
C PRO A 318 7.40 -6.78 3.87
N ALA A 319 6.40 -6.44 4.68
CA ALA A 319 6.17 -5.08 5.13
C ALA A 319 7.45 -4.51 5.77
N PRO A 320 7.76 -3.20 5.57
CA PRO A 320 8.83 -2.54 6.32
C PRO A 320 8.64 -2.68 7.84
N PRO A 321 9.74 -2.72 8.61
CA PRO A 321 9.69 -3.01 10.04
C PRO A 321 8.84 -1.98 10.79
N LYS A 322 8.11 -2.48 11.78
CA LYS A 322 7.23 -1.72 12.68
C LYS A 322 7.67 -1.95 14.12
N VAL A 323 7.64 -0.91 14.94
CA VAL A 323 7.90 -0.95 16.40
C VAL A 323 6.77 -0.26 17.18
N GLY A 324 6.75 -0.39 18.50
CA GLY A 324 5.77 0.31 19.37
C GLY A 324 4.30 0.00 19.03
N VAL A 325 3.46 1.04 19.03
CA VAL A 325 2.00 0.91 18.77
C VAL A 325 1.74 0.37 17.37
N THR A 326 2.49 0.81 16.35
CA THR A 326 2.36 0.30 14.98
C THR A 326 2.61 -1.23 14.90
N ALA A 327 3.54 -1.75 15.72
CA ALA A 327 3.76 -3.19 15.81
C ALA A 327 2.65 -3.91 16.60
N ALA A 328 2.08 -3.27 17.62
CA ALA A 328 0.98 -3.84 18.39
C ALA A 328 -0.30 -3.98 17.54
N GLU A 329 -0.56 -3.02 16.64
CA GLU A 329 -1.74 -3.06 15.76
C GLU A 329 -1.53 -3.89 14.49
N SER A 330 -0.29 -4.02 13.99
CA SER A 330 -0.02 -4.66 12.69
C SER A 330 1.36 -5.36 12.63
N GLY A 331 1.72 -6.10 13.68
CA GLY A 331 2.99 -6.84 13.80
C GLY A 331 3.06 -8.10 12.94
N THR A 332 3.07 -7.94 11.61
CA THR A 332 3.13 -9.04 10.62
C THR A 332 4.07 -8.69 9.47
N TYR A 333 4.62 -9.70 8.81
CA TYR A 333 5.35 -9.54 7.54
C TYR A 333 4.44 -9.26 6.35
N ASN A 334 3.15 -9.56 6.47
CA ASN A 334 2.19 -9.27 5.43
C ASN A 334 2.10 -7.75 5.23
N ASP A 335 2.28 -7.30 3.99
CA ASP A 335 2.09 -5.90 3.57
C ASP A 335 0.74 -5.71 2.86
N PHE A 336 -0.21 -6.64 3.08
CA PHE A 336 -1.63 -6.52 2.72
C PHE A 336 -1.88 -6.20 1.24
N THR A 337 -1.05 -6.76 0.35
CA THR A 337 -1.29 -6.70 -1.09
C THR A 337 -2.41 -7.67 -1.46
N ASN A 338 -3.56 -7.12 -1.86
CA ASN A 338 -4.80 -7.89 -2.09
C ASN A 338 -5.26 -7.80 -3.57
N ILE A 339 -5.20 -8.92 -4.28
CA ILE A 339 -5.67 -9.04 -5.67
C ILE A 339 -7.18 -9.30 -5.69
N ASN A 340 -7.91 -8.52 -6.50
CA ASN A 340 -9.34 -8.71 -6.69
C ASN A 340 -9.57 -9.53 -7.96
N LEU A 341 -10.37 -10.59 -7.87
CA LEU A 341 -10.69 -11.48 -8.98
C LEU A 341 -12.19 -11.44 -9.30
N GLY A 342 -12.55 -11.49 -10.58
CA GLY A 342 -13.93 -11.56 -11.04
C GLY A 342 -14.64 -10.21 -10.94
N GLY A 343 -15.83 -10.16 -10.33
CA GLY A 343 -16.65 -8.96 -10.19
C GLY A 343 -17.35 -8.55 -11.49
N LEU A 344 -17.62 -7.25 -11.64
CA LEU A 344 -18.27 -6.67 -12.81
C LEU A 344 -17.31 -5.77 -13.61
N LEU A 345 -17.43 -5.80 -14.93
CA LEU A 345 -16.78 -4.83 -15.81
C LEU A 345 -17.44 -3.44 -15.69
N LYS A 346 -16.80 -2.43 -16.28
CA LYS A 346 -17.29 -1.04 -16.27
C LYS A 346 -18.73 -0.87 -16.76
N ASP A 347 -19.10 -1.60 -17.81
CA ASP A 347 -20.45 -1.64 -18.38
C ASP A 347 -21.44 -2.46 -17.53
N GLY A 348 -20.95 -3.13 -16.49
CA GLY A 348 -21.71 -3.94 -15.56
C GLY A 348 -21.90 -5.39 -16.01
N THR A 349 -21.21 -5.88 -17.05
CA THR A 349 -21.21 -7.32 -17.40
C THR A 349 -20.29 -8.13 -16.49
N ASP A 350 -20.35 -9.46 -16.59
CA ASP A 350 -19.45 -10.38 -15.87
C ASP A 350 -17.97 -10.11 -16.20
N GLY A 351 -17.15 -9.93 -15.16
CA GLY A 351 -15.70 -9.74 -15.28
C GLY A 351 -14.86 -11.01 -15.15
N VAL A 352 -15.47 -12.15 -14.84
CA VAL A 352 -14.77 -13.43 -14.67
C VAL A 352 -14.22 -13.93 -16.00
N ASN A 353 -12.94 -14.31 -16.02
CA ASN A 353 -12.27 -14.81 -17.22
C ASN A 353 -11.27 -15.94 -16.89
N GLU A 354 -10.54 -16.43 -17.89
CA GLU A 354 -9.60 -17.55 -17.71
C GLU A 354 -8.43 -17.23 -16.77
N ILE A 355 -7.98 -15.97 -16.72
CA ILE A 355 -6.96 -15.52 -15.76
C ILE A 355 -7.51 -15.59 -14.33
N SER A 356 -8.80 -15.27 -14.13
CA SER A 356 -9.44 -15.41 -12.81
C SER A 356 -9.33 -16.86 -12.29
N TYR A 357 -9.56 -17.85 -13.16
CA TYR A 357 -9.40 -19.27 -12.80
C TYR A 357 -7.94 -19.67 -12.61
N MET A 358 -7.04 -19.24 -13.50
CA MET A 358 -5.61 -19.52 -13.37
C MET A 358 -5.03 -18.95 -12.07
N MET A 359 -5.42 -17.74 -11.65
CA MET A 359 -4.97 -17.16 -10.38
C MET A 359 -5.50 -17.92 -9.17
N LEU A 360 -6.72 -18.47 -9.22
CA LEU A 360 -7.22 -19.38 -8.18
C LEU A 360 -6.44 -20.70 -8.13
N GLU A 361 -6.04 -21.25 -9.29
CA GLU A 361 -5.16 -22.42 -9.35
C GLU A 361 -3.76 -22.10 -8.78
N VAL A 362 -3.20 -20.94 -9.12
CA VAL A 362 -1.90 -20.47 -8.59
C VAL A 362 -1.97 -20.33 -7.07
N LEU A 363 -3.05 -19.74 -6.54
CA LEU A 363 -3.27 -19.63 -5.10
C LEU A 363 -3.35 -20.99 -4.39
N ASP A 364 -4.06 -21.96 -4.99
CA ASP A 364 -4.16 -23.34 -4.46
C ASP A 364 -2.80 -24.07 -4.46
N GLU A 365 -1.96 -23.81 -5.46
CA GLU A 365 -0.67 -24.49 -5.63
C GLU A 365 0.50 -23.84 -4.87
N ILE A 366 0.59 -22.52 -4.87
CA ILE A 366 1.76 -21.79 -4.35
C ILE A 366 1.73 -21.66 -2.84
N HIS A 367 0.56 -21.47 -2.22
CA HIS A 367 0.41 -21.43 -0.77
C HIS A 367 1.54 -20.65 -0.05
N LEU A 368 1.61 -19.35 -0.33
CA LEU A 368 2.49 -18.38 0.31
C LEU A 368 1.67 -17.33 1.07
N LEU A 369 2.32 -16.55 1.93
CA LEU A 369 1.66 -15.52 2.73
C LEU A 369 1.13 -14.37 1.86
N GLN A 370 1.87 -14.02 0.80
CA GLN A 370 1.54 -12.91 -0.10
C GLN A 370 1.68 -13.32 -1.58
N PRO A 371 1.00 -12.60 -2.49
CA PRO A 371 -0.08 -11.67 -2.22
C PRO A 371 -1.31 -12.42 -1.67
N GLN A 372 -2.21 -11.67 -1.04
CA GLN A 372 -3.54 -12.15 -0.77
C GLN A 372 -4.40 -12.04 -2.02
N ALA A 373 -5.47 -12.83 -2.08
CA ALA A 373 -6.48 -12.68 -3.12
C ALA A 373 -7.88 -12.72 -2.52
N ASN A 374 -8.79 -12.04 -3.19
CA ASN A 374 -10.21 -12.10 -2.94
C ASN A 374 -10.97 -12.30 -4.25
N ILE A 375 -12.19 -12.85 -4.14
CA ILE A 375 -13.16 -12.78 -5.23
C ILE A 375 -14.16 -11.67 -4.95
N GLN A 376 -14.46 -10.88 -5.97
CA GLN A 376 -15.60 -9.97 -6.01
C GLN A 376 -16.77 -10.74 -6.63
N LEU A 377 -17.75 -11.13 -5.83
CA LEU A 377 -18.87 -11.96 -6.26
C LEU A 377 -20.14 -11.12 -6.46
N SER A 378 -20.65 -11.10 -7.68
CA SER A 378 -21.93 -10.51 -8.07
C SER A 378 -22.92 -11.61 -8.47
N ARG A 379 -24.21 -11.27 -8.43
CA ARG A 379 -25.31 -12.08 -9.00
C ARG A 379 -25.12 -12.41 -10.49
N LYS A 380 -24.28 -11.68 -11.22
CA LYS A 380 -23.99 -11.92 -12.64
C LYS A 380 -22.85 -12.89 -12.90
N ASN A 381 -22.03 -13.22 -11.89
CA ASN A 381 -20.90 -14.12 -12.07
C ASN A 381 -21.37 -15.59 -12.11
N PRO A 382 -20.68 -16.47 -12.84
CA PRO A 382 -21.08 -17.86 -12.97
C PRO A 382 -20.80 -18.66 -11.69
N ASP A 383 -21.72 -19.57 -11.33
CA ASP A 383 -21.56 -20.49 -10.18
C ASP A 383 -20.22 -21.23 -10.16
N ARG A 384 -19.68 -21.56 -11.34
CA ARG A 384 -18.40 -22.27 -11.45
C ARG A 384 -17.23 -21.46 -10.86
N PHE A 385 -17.32 -20.12 -10.86
CA PHE A 385 -16.34 -19.23 -10.22
C PHE A 385 -16.36 -19.34 -8.70
N LEU A 386 -17.56 -19.24 -8.09
CA LEU A 386 -17.72 -19.47 -6.66
C LEU A 386 -17.26 -20.89 -6.27
N LYS A 387 -17.63 -21.91 -7.03
CA LYS A 387 -17.18 -23.29 -6.80
C LYS A 387 -15.66 -23.43 -6.90
N ALA A 388 -15.00 -22.66 -7.78
CA ALA A 388 -13.54 -22.65 -7.87
C ALA A 388 -12.90 -22.03 -6.63
N ALA A 389 -13.39 -20.87 -6.17
CA ALA A 389 -12.92 -20.24 -4.94
C ALA A 389 -13.13 -21.16 -3.71
N LEU A 390 -14.30 -21.80 -3.59
CA LEU A 390 -14.60 -22.73 -2.49
C LEU A 390 -13.67 -23.95 -2.46
N ARG A 391 -13.13 -24.39 -3.62
CA ARG A 391 -12.13 -25.47 -3.68
C ARG A 391 -10.79 -25.07 -3.07
N VAL A 392 -10.45 -23.79 -3.10
CA VAL A 392 -9.27 -23.22 -2.44
C VAL A 392 -9.57 -22.99 -0.96
N ILE A 393 -10.70 -22.35 -0.64
CA ILE A 393 -11.11 -22.05 0.76
C ILE A 393 -11.14 -23.30 1.63
N ARG A 394 -11.67 -24.42 1.12
CA ARG A 394 -11.75 -25.70 1.88
C ARG A 394 -10.40 -26.25 2.33
N LYS A 395 -9.28 -25.72 1.84
CA LYS A 395 -7.93 -26.08 2.28
C LYS A 395 -7.55 -25.47 3.63
N GLY A 396 -8.29 -24.47 4.11
CA GLY A 396 -8.15 -23.92 5.46
C GLY A 396 -7.17 -22.76 5.59
N TYR A 397 -6.78 -22.11 4.48
CA TYR A 397 -5.79 -21.01 4.49
C TYR A 397 -6.39 -19.62 4.71
N GLY A 398 -7.72 -19.52 4.79
CA GLY A 398 -8.43 -18.24 4.92
C GLY A 398 -8.65 -17.47 3.61
N TYR A 399 -8.10 -17.95 2.49
CA TYR A 399 -8.19 -17.31 1.16
C TYR A 399 -8.77 -18.24 0.08
N PRO A 400 -9.29 -17.68 -1.03
CA PRO A 400 -9.58 -16.25 -1.21
C PRO A 400 -10.71 -15.79 -0.29
N SER A 401 -10.65 -14.52 0.14
CA SER A 401 -11.82 -13.88 0.78
C SER A 401 -12.94 -13.71 -0.26
N ILE A 402 -14.20 -13.64 0.20
CA ILE A 402 -15.36 -13.43 -0.67
C ILE A 402 -16.00 -12.09 -0.31
N PHE A 403 -16.02 -11.17 -1.26
CA PHE A 403 -16.73 -9.90 -1.12
C PHE A 403 -17.96 -9.87 -2.01
N ASN A 404 -19.05 -9.30 -1.51
CA ASN A 404 -20.24 -9.05 -2.32
C ASN A 404 -20.00 -7.82 -3.19
N ALA A 405 -19.70 -8.04 -4.47
CA ALA A 405 -19.38 -6.99 -5.43
C ALA A 405 -20.52 -5.98 -5.58
N ASP A 406 -21.78 -6.43 -5.52
CA ASP A 406 -22.94 -5.55 -5.65
C ASP A 406 -23.00 -4.56 -4.46
N THR A 407 -22.76 -5.04 -3.24
CA THR A 407 -22.73 -4.19 -2.03
C THR A 407 -21.54 -3.25 -2.03
N VAL A 408 -20.36 -3.73 -2.45
CA VAL A 408 -19.14 -2.89 -2.57
C VAL A 408 -19.38 -1.74 -3.55
N ILE A 409 -20.02 -2.00 -4.68
CA ILE A 409 -20.42 -0.97 -5.66
C ILE A 409 -21.42 0.01 -5.04
N GLU A 410 -22.46 -0.48 -4.35
CA GLU A 410 -23.45 0.36 -3.70
C GLU A 410 -22.85 1.28 -2.63
N GLN A 411 -21.88 0.79 -1.83
CA GLN A 411 -21.15 1.58 -0.84
C GLN A 411 -20.37 2.72 -1.49
N MET A 412 -19.67 2.47 -2.59
CA MET A 412 -18.94 3.50 -3.33
C MET A 412 -19.88 4.54 -3.96
N ILE A 413 -21.01 4.11 -4.55
CA ILE A 413 -22.01 5.06 -5.09
C ILE A 413 -22.55 5.95 -3.97
N ARG A 414 -22.87 5.37 -2.80
CA ARG A 414 -23.30 6.15 -1.62
C ARG A 414 -22.23 7.15 -1.16
N ALA A 415 -20.96 6.81 -1.31
CA ALA A 415 -19.82 7.69 -1.02
C ALA A 415 -19.49 8.68 -2.16
N GLY A 416 -20.38 8.83 -3.16
CA GLY A 416 -20.30 9.86 -4.20
C GLY A 416 -19.55 9.47 -5.48
N LYS A 417 -19.23 8.19 -5.68
CA LYS A 417 -18.53 7.72 -6.88
C LYS A 417 -19.52 7.52 -8.03
N SER A 418 -19.05 7.73 -9.27
CA SER A 418 -19.81 7.32 -10.46
C SER A 418 -20.03 5.80 -10.46
N VAL A 419 -21.08 5.35 -11.15
CA VAL A 419 -21.39 3.91 -11.24
C VAL A 419 -20.26 3.17 -11.96
N GLU A 420 -19.69 3.80 -12.99
CA GLU A 420 -18.59 3.26 -13.77
C GLU A 420 -17.32 3.10 -12.91
N ASP A 421 -16.93 4.15 -12.17
CA ASP A 421 -15.74 4.08 -11.31
C ASP A 421 -15.95 3.11 -10.15
N ALA A 422 -17.18 3.00 -9.62
CA ALA A 422 -17.51 2.02 -8.58
C ALA A 422 -17.41 0.57 -9.08
N ARG A 423 -17.79 0.28 -10.33
CA ARG A 423 -17.65 -1.08 -10.93
C ARG A 423 -16.20 -1.46 -11.21
N GLU A 424 -15.37 -0.48 -11.51
CA GLU A 424 -13.92 -0.67 -11.70
C GLU A 424 -13.15 -0.71 -10.36
N GLY A 425 -13.77 -0.29 -9.26
CA GLY A 425 -13.25 -0.39 -7.90
C GLY A 425 -13.39 -1.79 -7.29
N GLY A 426 -13.16 -1.88 -5.98
CA GLY A 426 -13.22 -3.14 -5.24
C GLY A 426 -12.77 -2.95 -3.79
N THR A 427 -12.15 -3.98 -3.22
CA THR A 427 -11.60 -3.93 -1.86
C THR A 427 -10.08 -4.04 -1.87
N SER A 428 -9.38 -3.27 -1.05
CA SER A 428 -7.92 -3.39 -0.89
C SER A 428 -7.56 -3.67 0.55
N GLY A 429 -6.28 -3.94 0.82
CA GLY A 429 -5.82 -4.16 2.18
C GLY A 429 -6.53 -5.37 2.80
N CYS A 430 -7.25 -5.11 3.90
CA CYS A 430 -8.09 -6.11 4.55
C CYS A 430 -9.45 -6.24 3.87
N VAL A 431 -10.28 -5.19 3.91
CA VAL A 431 -11.70 -5.20 3.51
C VAL A 431 -12.20 -3.84 2.98
N GLU A 432 -11.31 -2.89 2.80
CA GLU A 432 -11.66 -1.48 2.60
C GLU A 432 -12.03 -1.18 1.15
N THR A 433 -13.18 -0.53 0.94
CA THR A 433 -13.68 -0.22 -0.39
C THR A 433 -13.04 1.04 -0.97
N GLY A 434 -12.64 1.00 -2.24
CA GLY A 434 -12.08 2.16 -2.92
C GLY A 434 -12.24 2.12 -4.44
N ALA A 435 -12.33 3.30 -5.06
CA ALA A 435 -12.29 3.46 -6.50
C ALA A 435 -10.83 3.40 -7.00
N PHE A 436 -10.45 2.24 -7.55
CA PHE A 436 -9.08 1.93 -7.93
C PHE A 436 -8.50 2.93 -8.94
N GLY A 437 -7.27 3.39 -8.67
CA GLY A 437 -6.52 4.36 -9.44
C GLY A 437 -7.10 5.78 -9.45
N LYS A 438 -8.12 6.05 -8.62
CA LYS A 438 -8.92 7.30 -8.68
C LYS A 438 -9.18 7.92 -7.31
N GLU A 439 -8.86 7.21 -6.23
CA GLU A 439 -9.21 7.62 -4.88
C GLU A 439 -8.01 7.58 -3.93
N ALA A 440 -7.91 8.60 -3.08
CA ALA A 440 -7.22 8.48 -1.80
C ALA A 440 -8.24 8.13 -0.72
N TYR A 441 -8.15 6.92 -0.16
CA TYR A 441 -9.12 6.40 0.82
C TYR A 441 -8.38 5.98 2.11
N ILE A 442 -7.90 6.98 2.83
CA ILE A 442 -6.84 6.84 3.85
C ILE A 442 -7.40 6.31 5.17
N LEU A 443 -6.75 5.30 5.73
CA LEU A 443 -7.02 4.83 7.10
C LEU A 443 -6.15 5.60 8.07
N THR A 444 -6.77 6.15 9.11
CA THR A 444 -6.08 7.07 10.03
C THR A 444 -5.78 6.45 11.39
N GLY A 445 -6.43 5.35 11.74
CA GLY A 445 -6.21 4.67 13.03
C GLY A 445 -7.41 3.87 13.50
N TYR A 446 -7.15 2.90 14.37
CA TYR A 446 -8.20 2.17 15.08
C TYR A 446 -8.80 3.03 16.19
N LEU A 447 -10.10 2.88 16.45
CA LEU A 447 -10.83 3.51 17.56
C LEU A 447 -11.36 2.42 18.50
N ASN A 448 -10.96 2.49 19.76
CA ASN A 448 -11.26 1.47 20.77
C ASN A 448 -12.61 1.74 21.45
N THR A 449 -13.71 1.32 20.80
CA THR A 449 -15.07 1.62 21.30
C THR A 449 -15.38 1.01 22.67
N PRO A 450 -14.93 -0.22 23.04
CA PRO A 450 -15.09 -0.74 24.39
C PRO A 450 -14.41 0.12 25.47
N LYS A 451 -13.21 0.65 25.19
CA LYS A 451 -12.52 1.51 26.15
C LYS A 451 -13.20 2.88 26.28
N ILE A 452 -13.75 3.41 25.20
CA ILE A 452 -14.57 4.63 25.27
C ILE A 452 -15.81 4.39 26.15
N PHE A 453 -16.41 3.21 26.09
CA PHE A 453 -17.52 2.86 26.97
C PHE A 453 -17.10 2.78 28.45
N GLU A 454 -15.88 2.33 28.74
CA GLU A 454 -15.30 2.38 30.09
C GLU A 454 -15.27 3.81 30.66
N LEU A 455 -15.03 4.84 29.83
CA LEU A 455 -15.11 6.24 30.28
C LEU A 455 -16.52 6.63 30.72
N ALA A 456 -17.56 6.15 30.03
CA ALA A 456 -18.95 6.42 30.41
C ALA A 456 -19.28 5.76 31.76
N LEU A 457 -18.72 4.59 32.02
CA LEU A 457 -18.84 3.87 33.30
C LEU A 457 -17.93 4.42 34.41
N ASN A 458 -17.09 5.41 34.12
CA ASN A 458 -16.16 6.00 35.10
C ASN A 458 -16.20 7.53 35.07
N ASN A 459 -17.30 8.12 34.61
CA ASN A 459 -17.53 9.56 34.58
C ASN A 459 -16.36 10.35 33.93
N GLY A 460 -15.78 9.81 32.86
CA GLY A 460 -14.68 10.41 32.09
C GLY A 460 -13.26 10.13 32.62
N ILE A 461 -13.11 9.34 33.69
CA ILE A 461 -11.80 8.93 34.21
C ILE A 461 -11.40 7.60 33.59
N ASP A 462 -10.21 7.53 33.01
CA ASP A 462 -9.62 6.27 32.56
C ASP A 462 -9.14 5.47 33.79
N PRO A 463 -9.71 4.28 34.08
CA PRO A 463 -9.33 3.52 35.26
C PRO A 463 -7.91 2.95 35.19
N VAL A 464 -7.31 2.84 34.00
CA VAL A 464 -5.94 2.34 33.84
C VAL A 464 -4.91 3.40 34.23
N SER A 465 -5.05 4.62 33.69
CA SER A 465 -4.11 5.72 33.98
C SER A 465 -4.48 6.57 35.18
N GLY A 466 -5.74 6.50 35.65
CA GLY A 466 -6.30 7.38 36.69
C GLY A 466 -6.50 8.83 36.23
N LYS A 467 -6.26 9.14 34.95
CA LYS A 467 -6.41 10.49 34.39
C LYS A 467 -7.83 10.70 33.87
N ARG A 468 -8.29 11.96 33.94
CA ARG A 468 -9.50 12.38 33.22
C ARG A 468 -9.14 12.51 31.74
N ILE A 469 -9.68 11.62 30.92
CA ILE A 469 -9.52 11.65 29.45
C ILE A 469 -10.80 12.15 28.79
N GLY A 470 -11.97 11.82 29.35
CA GLY A 470 -13.25 12.20 28.81
C GLY A 470 -13.98 13.25 29.67
N PRO A 471 -15.04 13.87 29.13
CA PRO A 471 -15.91 14.77 29.89
C PRO A 471 -16.61 14.06 31.05
N GLU A 472 -17.01 14.84 32.05
CA GLU A 472 -17.93 14.37 33.09
C GLU A 472 -19.31 14.13 32.46
N THR A 473 -19.75 12.88 32.51
CA THR A 473 -21.01 12.40 31.92
C THR A 473 -22.03 11.95 32.96
N GLY A 474 -21.67 12.04 34.25
CA GLY A 474 -22.47 11.65 35.40
C GLY A 474 -21.92 10.41 36.10
N ASP A 475 -22.29 10.26 37.37
CA ASP A 475 -22.06 9.03 38.14
C ASP A 475 -22.97 7.91 37.60
N PRO A 476 -22.42 6.81 37.08
CA PRO A 476 -23.21 5.74 36.47
C PRO A 476 -24.22 5.10 37.40
N SER A 477 -23.97 5.12 38.72
CA SER A 477 -24.93 4.60 39.72
C SER A 477 -26.22 5.41 39.80
N ARG A 478 -26.26 6.60 39.18
CA ARG A 478 -27.41 7.51 39.17
C ARG A 478 -28.20 7.49 37.86
N PHE A 479 -27.73 6.76 36.85
CA PHE A 479 -28.48 6.59 35.60
C PHE A 479 -29.75 5.78 35.89
N ARG A 480 -30.91 6.30 35.46
CA ARG A 480 -32.23 5.70 35.75
C ARG A 480 -32.74 4.87 34.58
N THR A 481 -32.26 5.16 33.38
CA THR A 481 -32.67 4.50 32.14
C THR A 481 -31.44 4.07 31.35
N PHE A 482 -31.63 3.07 30.47
CA PHE A 482 -30.58 2.69 29.53
C PHE A 482 -30.18 3.86 28.62
N ASP A 483 -31.13 4.73 28.27
CA ASP A 483 -30.88 5.90 27.43
C ASP A 483 -29.97 6.93 28.14
N ASP A 484 -30.02 7.03 29.48
CA ASP A 484 -29.07 7.86 30.25
C ASP A 484 -27.62 7.35 30.07
N LEU A 485 -27.43 6.03 30.20
CA LEU A 485 -26.12 5.39 30.01
C LEU A 485 -25.65 5.51 28.54
N TYR A 486 -26.55 5.28 27.58
CA TYR A 486 -26.23 5.37 26.17
C TYR A 486 -25.86 6.81 25.79
N GLY A 487 -26.60 7.81 26.29
CA GLY A 487 -26.27 9.22 26.10
C GLY A 487 -24.94 9.63 26.75
N ALA A 488 -24.55 9.02 27.87
CA ALA A 488 -23.22 9.19 28.45
C ALA A 488 -22.13 8.62 27.52
N PHE A 489 -22.34 7.42 26.99
CA PHE A 489 -21.44 6.82 26.00
C PHE A 489 -21.30 7.65 24.73
N GLU A 490 -22.39 8.15 24.16
CA GLU A 490 -22.36 9.00 22.96
C GLU A 490 -21.53 10.27 23.18
N LYS A 491 -21.63 10.90 24.37
CA LYS A 491 -20.81 12.06 24.73
C LYS A 491 -19.32 11.73 24.80
N GLN A 492 -18.97 10.58 25.39
CA GLN A 492 -17.57 10.12 25.42
C GLN A 492 -17.06 9.82 24.02
N LEU A 493 -17.85 9.12 23.20
CA LEU A 493 -17.50 8.78 21.83
C LEU A 493 -17.26 10.03 20.98
N ASN A 494 -18.19 10.99 21.02
CA ASN A 494 -18.06 12.25 20.28
C ASN A 494 -16.80 13.03 20.69
N HIS A 495 -16.49 13.08 21.99
CA HIS A 495 -15.29 13.75 22.48
C HIS A 495 -14.00 13.11 21.94
N ILE A 496 -13.88 11.77 22.04
CA ILE A 496 -12.68 11.06 21.56
C ILE A 496 -12.54 11.14 20.04
N VAL A 497 -13.66 11.06 19.31
CA VAL A 497 -13.66 11.23 17.84
C VAL A 497 -13.25 12.65 17.47
N GLU A 498 -13.71 13.68 18.17
CA GLU A 498 -13.33 15.07 17.92
C GLU A 498 -11.82 15.27 18.10
N ILE A 499 -11.23 14.72 19.16
CA ILE A 499 -9.78 14.74 19.39
C ILE A 499 -9.06 14.07 18.22
N LYS A 500 -9.49 12.87 17.81
CA LYS A 500 -8.88 12.12 16.70
C LYS A 500 -8.97 12.90 15.38
N VAL A 501 -10.13 13.44 15.05
CA VAL A 501 -10.34 14.21 13.80
C VAL A 501 -9.47 15.46 13.74
N LYS A 502 -9.33 16.20 14.86
CA LYS A 502 -8.41 17.35 14.93
C LYS A 502 -6.96 16.94 14.65
N GLY A 503 -6.52 15.82 15.23
CA GLY A 503 -5.19 15.25 14.96
C GLY A 503 -5.03 14.83 13.50
N ASN A 504 -6.02 14.16 12.93
CA ASN A 504 -6.01 13.73 11.53
C ASN A 504 -5.84 14.91 10.57
N GLN A 505 -6.60 15.99 10.75
CA GLN A 505 -6.49 17.19 9.89
C GLN A 505 -5.08 17.79 9.91
N PHE A 506 -4.45 17.82 11.09
CA PHE A 506 -3.07 18.29 11.23
C PHE A 506 -2.09 17.34 10.50
N ILE A 507 -2.19 16.04 10.74
CA ILE A 507 -1.30 15.03 10.16
C ILE A 507 -1.43 14.95 8.63
N GLU A 508 -2.65 15.02 8.10
CA GLU A 508 -2.91 15.05 6.66
C GLU A 508 -2.21 16.24 5.99
N ARG A 509 -2.29 17.43 6.60
CA ARG A 509 -1.59 18.62 6.12
C ARG A 509 -0.07 18.44 6.15
N MET A 510 0.48 17.84 7.21
CA MET A 510 1.92 17.56 7.32
C MET A 510 2.41 16.64 6.19
N TYR A 511 1.66 15.59 5.86
CA TYR A 511 2.03 14.70 4.75
C TYR A 511 1.95 15.41 3.40
N ALA A 512 0.91 16.19 3.18
CA ALA A 512 0.73 16.94 1.95
C ALA A 512 1.80 18.03 1.74
N ASP A 513 2.34 18.61 2.83
CA ASP A 513 3.38 19.65 2.77
C ASP A 513 4.82 19.11 2.73
N TYR A 514 5.11 18.00 3.44
CA TYR A 514 6.48 17.53 3.64
C TYR A 514 6.80 16.18 2.99
N ALA A 515 5.79 15.38 2.63
CA ALA A 515 5.97 14.07 2.01
C ALA A 515 4.96 13.80 0.87
N PRO A 516 4.94 14.63 -0.18
CA PRO A 516 4.14 14.35 -1.36
C PRO A 516 4.54 13.01 -2.01
N ALA A 517 3.55 12.25 -2.47
CA ALA A 517 3.71 10.95 -3.15
C ALA A 517 3.67 11.15 -4.67
N VAL A 518 4.79 11.61 -5.22
CA VAL A 518 4.88 12.17 -6.58
C VAL A 518 4.67 11.11 -7.65
N PHE A 519 5.33 9.95 -7.55
CA PHE A 519 5.17 8.87 -8.50
C PHE A 519 3.77 8.24 -8.41
N LEU A 520 3.26 8.05 -7.20
CA LEU A 520 1.86 7.63 -6.99
C LEU A 520 0.87 8.60 -7.65
N SER A 521 1.15 9.90 -7.62
CA SER A 521 0.34 10.92 -8.27
C SER A 521 0.28 10.76 -9.79
N VAL A 522 1.36 10.30 -10.44
CA VAL A 522 1.35 9.99 -11.89
C VAL A 522 0.32 8.91 -12.21
N LEU A 523 0.19 7.91 -11.33
CA LEU A 523 -0.65 6.73 -11.52
C LEU A 523 -2.10 6.94 -11.06
N THR A 524 -2.43 8.11 -10.50
CA THR A 524 -3.75 8.40 -9.94
C THR A 524 -4.50 9.44 -10.78
N ASP A 525 -5.76 9.15 -11.10
CA ASP A 525 -6.58 10.01 -11.94
C ASP A 525 -6.74 11.41 -11.34
N ASP A 526 -6.78 12.38 -12.26
CA ASP A 526 -6.94 13.80 -12.01
C ASP A 526 -5.78 14.51 -11.29
N CYS A 527 -4.79 13.79 -10.73
CA CYS A 527 -3.59 14.40 -10.13
C CYS A 527 -2.78 15.23 -11.14
N ILE A 528 -2.47 14.67 -12.31
CA ILE A 528 -1.80 15.40 -13.41
C ILE A 528 -2.67 16.56 -13.88
N LYS A 529 -3.95 16.31 -14.15
CA LYS A 529 -4.89 17.35 -14.63
C LYS A 529 -4.99 18.54 -13.66
N LYS A 530 -4.99 18.29 -12.35
CA LYS A 530 -5.06 19.33 -11.31
C LYS A 530 -3.69 19.93 -10.98
N GLY A 531 -2.59 19.30 -11.40
CA GLY A 531 -1.24 19.62 -10.93
C GLY A 531 -1.10 19.52 -9.41
N ARG A 532 -1.74 18.50 -8.80
CA ARG A 532 -1.77 18.32 -7.34
C ARG A 532 -1.33 16.91 -6.95
N ASP A 533 -0.70 16.83 -5.79
CA ASP A 533 -0.23 15.58 -5.21
C ASP A 533 -1.39 14.70 -4.72
N TYR A 534 -1.16 13.38 -4.69
CA TYR A 534 -2.04 12.39 -4.11
C TYR A 534 -2.46 12.76 -2.68
N ASN A 535 -1.51 13.15 -1.82
CA ASN A 535 -1.78 13.53 -0.43
C ASN A 535 -2.43 14.94 -0.30
N ASP A 536 -2.42 15.77 -1.36
CA ASP A 536 -2.93 17.16 -1.36
C ASP A 536 -4.28 17.31 -2.11
N GLY A 537 -5.07 16.24 -2.16
CA GLY A 537 -6.39 16.21 -2.80
C GLY A 537 -6.34 16.16 -4.34
N GLY A 538 -5.22 15.71 -4.91
CA GLY A 538 -5.09 15.42 -6.34
C GLY A 538 -6.10 14.40 -6.89
N PRO A 539 -6.35 13.26 -6.21
CA PRO A 539 -7.20 12.21 -6.75
C PRO A 539 -8.64 12.68 -7.01
N ARG A 540 -9.35 11.99 -7.91
CA ARG A 540 -10.75 12.27 -8.21
C ARG A 540 -11.62 12.25 -6.97
N TYR A 541 -11.44 11.22 -6.14
CA TYR A 541 -12.16 10.99 -4.90
C TYR A 541 -11.20 11.03 -3.72
N ASN A 542 -11.65 11.56 -2.58
CA ASN A 542 -10.84 11.65 -1.36
C ASN A 542 -11.73 11.32 -0.16
N THR A 543 -11.39 10.27 0.59
CA THR A 543 -12.10 9.82 1.79
C THR A 543 -11.10 9.43 2.87
N ASN A 544 -11.46 9.62 4.14
CA ASN A 544 -10.66 9.21 5.28
C ASN A 544 -11.50 8.33 6.23
N TYR A 545 -10.86 7.36 6.86
CA TYR A 545 -11.50 6.36 7.70
C TYR A 545 -10.88 6.34 9.10
N ILE A 546 -11.74 6.15 10.09
CA ILE A 546 -11.38 5.76 11.46
C ILE A 546 -11.97 4.37 11.68
N GLN A 547 -11.12 3.39 11.96
CA GLN A 547 -11.54 1.99 12.03
C GLN A 547 -12.07 1.65 13.41
N CYS A 548 -13.40 1.61 13.57
CA CYS A 548 -14.03 1.30 14.85
C CYS A 548 -13.88 -0.19 15.20
N VAL A 549 -13.27 -0.49 16.35
CA VAL A 549 -13.01 -1.85 16.84
C VAL A 549 -13.91 -2.17 18.02
N GLY A 550 -14.35 -3.43 18.12
CA GLY A 550 -15.03 -3.97 19.30
C GLY A 550 -16.56 -3.99 19.23
N ILE A 551 -17.15 -3.97 18.04
CA ILE A 551 -18.62 -3.94 17.88
C ILE A 551 -19.36 -5.09 18.59
N GLY A 552 -18.81 -6.31 18.57
CA GLY A 552 -19.37 -7.46 19.29
C GLY A 552 -19.35 -7.24 20.81
N THR A 553 -18.18 -6.91 21.35
CA THR A 553 -18.00 -6.57 22.78
C THR A 553 -18.94 -5.46 23.23
N MET A 554 -19.07 -4.39 22.43
CA MET A 554 -19.99 -3.29 22.71
C MET A 554 -21.45 -3.74 22.74
N THR A 555 -21.85 -4.52 21.73
CA THR A 555 -23.22 -5.02 21.60
C THR A 555 -23.59 -5.89 22.79
N ASP A 556 -22.72 -6.83 23.17
CA ASP A 556 -22.95 -7.73 24.31
C ASP A 556 -22.96 -6.96 25.63
N SER A 557 -22.03 -6.02 25.83
CA SER A 557 -21.94 -5.22 27.05
C SER A 557 -23.18 -4.34 27.26
N LEU A 558 -23.59 -3.62 26.21
CA LEU A 558 -24.77 -2.77 26.25
C LEU A 558 -26.05 -3.59 26.41
N SER A 559 -26.16 -4.73 25.73
CA SER A 559 -27.32 -5.63 25.85
C SER A 559 -27.44 -6.23 27.25
N ALA A 560 -26.31 -6.65 27.83
CA ALA A 560 -26.28 -7.18 29.20
C ALA A 560 -26.70 -6.12 30.23
N LEU A 561 -26.17 -4.90 30.12
CA LEU A 561 -26.53 -3.80 31.02
C LEU A 561 -27.99 -3.39 30.85
N LYS A 562 -28.48 -3.27 29.61
CA LYS A 562 -29.90 -3.03 29.34
C LYS A 562 -30.76 -4.06 30.03
N LYS A 563 -30.44 -5.35 29.88
CA LYS A 563 -31.28 -6.45 30.35
C LYS A 563 -31.25 -6.67 31.86
N HIS A 564 -30.09 -6.50 32.49
CA HIS A 564 -29.89 -6.89 33.89
C HIS A 564 -29.88 -5.72 34.87
N VAL A 565 -29.78 -4.48 34.38
CA VAL A 565 -29.75 -3.28 35.22
C VAL A 565 -31.00 -2.42 35.04
N PHE A 566 -31.54 -2.31 33.82
CA PHE A 566 -32.61 -1.36 33.49
C PHE A 566 -33.98 -1.99 33.18
N GLU A 567 -34.04 -3.30 32.94
CA GLU A 567 -35.27 -4.10 32.76
C GLU A 567 -35.46 -5.07 33.94
#